data_AF-A0A1H6DHF6-F1
#
_entry.id   AF-A0A1H6DHF6-F1
#
_cell.length_a   1.000
_cell.length_b   1.000
_cell.length_c   1.000
_cell.angle_alpha   90.00
_cell.angle_beta   90.00
_cell.angle_gamma   90.00
#
_symmetry.space_group_name_H-M   'P 1'
#
loop_
_entity.id
_entity.type
_entity.pdbx_description
1 polymer ?
#
loop_
_entity_poly.entity_id
_entity_poly.type
_entity_poly.pdbx_seq_one_letter_code
_entity_poly.pdbx_strand_id
1 'polypeptide(L)'
;MSPHPGMPEPWEKHQVSPEAREQSKITAARRAIDIALQTRFLWISREKREAISACEDLELLQKWLIRILTVDTVDELFPEPG
;
A
#
# COMPACT_ATOMS: atom_id res chain seq x y z
N MET A 1 -25.14 23.63 40.14
CA MET A 1 -24.07 22.65 39.90
C MET A 1 -23.17 23.23 38.83
N SER A 2 -21.94 23.59 39.18
CA SER A 2 -20.94 24.15 38.27
C SER A 2 -20.16 23.02 37.59
N PRO A 3 -19.72 23.17 36.33
CA PRO A 3 -18.99 22.12 35.62
C PRO A 3 -17.57 21.98 36.18
N HIS A 4 -17.14 20.73 36.37
CA HIS A 4 -15.79 20.38 36.84
C HIS A 4 -14.74 20.64 35.74
N PRO A 5 -13.59 21.26 36.07
CA PRO A 5 -12.47 21.40 35.15
C PRO A 5 -11.64 20.11 35.13
N GLY A 6 -11.36 19.55 33.95
CA GLY A 6 -10.24 18.62 33.79
C GLY A 6 -10.50 17.24 33.19
N MET A 7 -11.59 17.01 32.45
CA MET A 7 -11.65 15.85 31.55
C MET A 7 -11.54 16.34 30.09
N PRO A 8 -10.48 15.99 29.34
CA PRO A 8 -10.51 16.15 27.89
C PRO A 8 -11.63 15.26 27.33
N GLU A 9 -12.42 15.79 26.39
CA GLU A 9 -13.59 15.08 25.85
C GLU A 9 -13.21 13.73 25.21
N PRO A 10 -13.95 12.62 25.47
CA PRO A 10 -13.48 11.26 25.13
C PRO A 10 -13.50 10.87 23.65
N TRP A 11 -13.83 11.78 22.75
CA TRP A 11 -14.17 11.44 21.37
C TRP A 11 -13.63 12.43 20.34
N GLU A 12 -12.69 13.33 20.70
CA GLU A 12 -12.04 14.23 19.74
C GLU A 12 -11.66 13.44 18.50
N LYS A 13 -12.49 13.64 17.47
CA LYS A 13 -12.60 12.73 16.34
C LYS A 13 -11.24 12.81 15.66
N HIS A 14 -10.43 11.76 15.77
CA HIS A 14 -9.39 11.48 14.80
C HIS A 14 -10.11 11.20 13.47
N GLN A 15 -10.59 12.26 12.83
CA GLN A 15 -11.02 12.24 11.46
C GLN A 15 -9.75 12.06 10.65
N VAL A 16 -9.37 10.79 10.45
CA VAL A 16 -8.32 10.45 9.50
C VAL A 16 -8.74 11.08 8.17
N SER A 17 -7.97 12.09 7.72
CA SER A 17 -8.21 12.77 6.45
C SER A 17 -8.39 11.72 5.34
N PRO A 18 -9.27 11.96 4.35
CA PRO A 18 -9.34 11.11 3.16
C PRO A 18 -7.97 10.84 2.53
N GLU A 19 -7.07 11.83 2.53
CA GLU A 19 -5.70 11.69 2.04
C GLU A 19 -4.88 10.70 2.88
N ALA A 20 -4.99 10.76 4.21
CA ALA A 20 -4.31 9.84 5.11
C ALA A 20 -4.85 8.40 4.98
N ARG A 21 -6.16 8.24 4.67
CA ARG A 21 -6.73 6.92 4.35
C ARG A 21 -6.18 6.39 3.03
N GLU A 22 -6.10 7.24 2.01
CA GLU A 22 -5.60 6.85 0.70
C GLU A 22 -4.11 6.45 0.77
N GLN A 23 -3.29 7.25 1.46
CA GLN A 23 -1.89 6.94 1.69
C GLN A 23 -1.71 5.62 2.46
N SER A 24 -2.60 5.33 3.41
CA SER A 24 -2.60 4.06 4.13
C SER A 24 -2.87 2.87 3.22
N LYS A 25 -3.81 3.01 2.26
CA LYS A 25 -4.10 1.95 1.27
C LYS A 25 -2.91 1.71 0.33
N ILE A 26 -2.30 2.78 -0.18
CA ILE A 26 -1.10 2.71 -1.03
C ILE A 26 0.01 1.98 -0.28
N THR A 27 0.28 2.38 0.96
CA THR A 27 1.29 1.76 1.81
C THR A 27 1.00 0.27 2.05
N ALA A 28 -0.27 -0.08 2.34
CA ALA A 28 -0.68 -1.46 2.53
C ALA A 28 -0.52 -2.28 1.24
N ALA A 29 -0.86 -1.73 0.08
CA ALA A 29 -0.74 -2.39 -1.21
C ALA A 29 0.73 -2.66 -1.57
N ARG A 30 1.63 -1.68 -1.37
CA ARG A 30 3.09 -1.87 -1.54
C ARG A 30 3.60 -3.02 -0.68
N ARG A 31 3.21 -3.05 0.60
CA ARG A 31 3.60 -4.13 1.51
C ARG A 31 3.03 -5.49 1.11
N ALA A 32 1.79 -5.53 0.62
CA ALA A 32 1.17 -6.76 0.14
C ALA A 32 1.90 -7.33 -1.08
N ILE A 33 2.32 -6.47 -2.01
CA ILE A 33 3.15 -6.86 -3.15
C ILE A 33 4.47 -7.49 -2.69
N ASP A 34 5.15 -6.86 -1.74
CA ASP A 34 6.41 -7.37 -1.19
C ASP A 34 6.25 -8.77 -0.57
N ILE A 35 5.16 -8.99 0.18
CA ILE A 35 4.84 -10.29 0.77
C ILE A 35 4.50 -11.31 -0.31
N ALA A 36 3.74 -10.93 -1.33
CA ALA A 36 3.33 -11.82 -2.42
C ALA A 36 4.54 -12.28 -3.24
N LEU A 37 5.47 -11.37 -3.56
CA LEU A 37 6.73 -11.70 -4.25
C LEU A 37 7.58 -12.69 -3.44
N GLN A 38 7.72 -12.46 -2.14
CA GLN A 38 8.45 -13.37 -1.24
C GLN A 38 7.79 -14.75 -1.18
N THR A 39 6.46 -14.79 -1.08
CA THR A 39 5.68 -16.04 -1.01
C THR A 39 5.82 -16.87 -2.29
N ARG A 40 5.95 -16.20 -3.44
CA ARG A 40 6.13 -16.83 -4.75
C ARG A 40 7.59 -17.07 -5.14
N PHE A 41 8.55 -16.73 -4.28
CA PHE A 41 9.99 -16.78 -4.58
C PHE A 41 10.37 -16.02 -5.86
N LEU A 42 9.66 -14.94 -6.16
CA LEU A 42 9.88 -14.08 -7.32
C LEU A 42 10.90 -13.00 -6.97
N TRP A 43 12.09 -13.12 -7.54
CA TRP A 43 13.19 -12.17 -7.33
C TRP A 43 13.10 -11.00 -8.29
N ILE A 44 12.80 -9.82 -7.77
CA ILE A 44 12.77 -8.57 -8.54
C ILE A 44 14.10 -7.82 -8.43
N SER A 45 14.46 -7.08 -9.49
CA SER A 45 15.61 -6.17 -9.46
C SER A 45 15.37 -5.03 -8.46
N ARG A 46 16.45 -4.37 -8.03
CA ARG A 46 16.38 -3.18 -7.18
C ARG A 46 15.54 -2.07 -7.84
N GLU A 47 15.70 -1.86 -9.14
CA GLU A 47 14.94 -0.87 -9.90
C GLU A 47 13.43 -1.13 -9.84
N LYS A 48 13.00 -2.38 -10.05
CA LYS A 48 11.58 -2.78 -9.93
C LYS A 48 11.06 -2.59 -8.50
N ARG A 49 11.89 -2.83 -7.48
CA ARG A 49 11.55 -2.59 -6.06
C ARG A 49 11.39 -1.09 -5.76
N GLU A 50 12.29 -0.26 -6.27
CA GLU A 50 12.21 1.20 -6.17
C GLU A 50 10.94 1.73 -6.89
N ALA A 51 10.60 1.18 -8.05
CA ALA A 51 9.37 1.51 -8.77
C ALA A 51 8.09 1.19 -7.96
N ILE A 52 8.02 0.01 -7.31
CA ILE A 52 6.90 -0.33 -6.40
C ILE A 52 6.85 0.65 -5.22
N SER A 53 8.01 0.94 -4.62
CA SER A 53 8.09 1.83 -3.46
C SER A 53 7.70 3.28 -3.78
N ALA A 54 7.95 3.74 -5.00
CA ALA A 54 7.62 5.09 -5.46
C ALA A 54 6.21 5.21 -6.06
N CYS A 55 5.56 4.09 -6.41
CA CYS A 55 4.25 4.11 -7.07
C CYS A 55 3.14 4.59 -6.13
N GLU A 56 2.52 5.73 -6.44
CA GLU A 56 1.40 6.33 -5.69
C GLU A 56 0.03 5.98 -6.28
N ASP A 57 -0.01 5.19 -7.36
CA ASP A 57 -1.24 4.74 -7.99
C ASP A 57 -1.72 3.43 -7.34
N LEU A 58 -2.79 3.54 -6.55
CA LEU A 58 -3.38 2.38 -5.86
C LEU A 58 -3.93 1.33 -6.84
N GLU A 59 -4.52 1.75 -7.95
CA GLU A 59 -5.09 0.81 -8.92
C GLU A 59 -3.99 0.02 -9.63
N LEU A 60 -2.87 0.67 -9.94
CA LEU A 60 -1.70 0.01 -10.51
C LEU A 60 -1.09 -0.99 -9.53
N LEU A 61 -0.93 -0.61 -8.26
CA LEU A 61 -0.46 -1.51 -7.21
C LEU A 61 -1.38 -2.73 -7.05
N GLN A 62 -2.70 -2.54 -7.08
CA GLN A 62 -3.65 -3.65 -7.02
C GLN A 62 -3.56 -4.58 -8.24
N LYS A 63 -3.39 -4.02 -9.44
CA LYS A 63 -3.17 -4.81 -10.66
C LYS A 63 -1.91 -5.66 -10.56
N TRP A 64 -0.80 -5.09 -10.09
CA TRP A 64 0.42 -5.85 -9.83
C TRP A 64 0.19 -6.94 -8.79
N LEU A 65 -0.50 -6.63 -7.68
CA LEU A 65 -0.79 -7.62 -6.64
C LEU A 65 -1.55 -8.84 -7.16
N ILE A 66 -2.61 -8.62 -7.97
CA ILE A 66 -3.39 -9.71 -8.57
C ILE A 66 -2.50 -10.49 -9.55
N ARG A 67 -1.70 -9.79 -10.35
CA ARG A 67 -0.86 -10.40 -11.38
C ARG A 67 0.26 -11.27 -10.80
N ILE A 68 0.83 -10.92 -9.64
CA ILE A 68 1.81 -11.76 -8.91
C ILE A 68 1.26 -13.16 -8.63
N LEU A 69 -0.07 -13.28 -8.43
CA LEU A 69 -0.70 -14.57 -8.14
C LEU A 69 -0.86 -15.46 -9.38
N THR A 70 -0.73 -14.90 -10.59
CA THR A 70 -1.01 -15.61 -11.84
C THR A 70 0.22 -15.80 -12.73
N VAL A 71 1.22 -14.93 -12.62
CA VAL A 71 2.44 -15.01 -13.43
C VAL A 71 3.41 -16.05 -12.89
N ASP A 72 4.16 -16.68 -13.79
CA ASP A 72 5.22 -17.62 -13.44
C ASP A 72 6.56 -16.90 -13.26
N THR A 73 6.72 -15.71 -13.87
CA THR A 73 7.98 -14.95 -13.83
C THR A 73 7.78 -13.47 -13.51
N VAL A 74 8.86 -12.83 -13.04
CA VAL A 74 8.90 -11.39 -12.73
C VAL A 74 8.79 -10.51 -13.97
N ASP A 75 9.17 -11.01 -15.14
CA ASP A 75 9.12 -10.23 -16.37
C ASP A 75 7.67 -9.99 -16.81
N GLU A 76 6.83 -11.02 -16.67
CA GLU A 76 5.40 -10.95 -16.94
C GLU A 76 4.64 -10.04 -15.98
N LEU A 77 5.22 -9.73 -14.81
CA LEU A 77 4.60 -8.90 -13.78
C LEU A 77 4.61 -7.40 -14.12
N PHE A 78 5.70 -6.93 -14.71
CA PHE A 78 5.93 -5.53 -15.06
C PHE A 78 6.03 -5.41 -16.58
N PRO A 79 4.91 -5.30 -17.30
CA PRO A 79 4.98 -5.05 -18.74
C PRO A 79 5.79 -3.77 -18.97
N GLU A 80 6.74 -3.82 -19.90
CA GLU A 80 7.53 -2.65 -20.27
C GLU A 80 6.60 -1.49 -20.68
N PRO A 81 6.95 -0.23 -20.38
CA PRO A 81 6.28 0.90 -20.99
C PRO A 81 6.52 0.81 -22.50
N GLY A 82 5.49 0.42 -23.25
CA GLY A 82 5.50 0.45 -24.71
C GLY A 82 5.66 1.87 -25.26
#